data_AF-A0A6G3D2R9-F1
#
_entry.id   AF-A0A6G3D2R9-F1
#
_cell.length_a   1.000
_cell.length_b   1.000
_cell.length_c   1.000
_cell.angle_alpha   90.00
_cell.angle_beta   90.00
_cell.angle_gamma   90.00
#
_symmetry.space_group_name_H-M   'P 1'
#
loop_
_entity.id
_entity.type
_entity.pdbx_description
1 polymer ?
#
loop_
_entity_poly.entity_id
_entity_poly.type
_entity_poly.pdbx_seq_one_letter_code
_entity_poly.pdbx_strand_id
1 'polypeptide(L)' 'DLLITVPDITMRPAATAFGLTALRLPIELPPAPVHLSWHQRYDSDPAHLWLRDLARTALRGRDGG' A
#
# COMPACT_ATOMS: atom_id res chain seq x y z
N ASP A 1 3.48 2.17 -27.90
CA ASP A 1 2.98 1.54 -26.66
C ASP A 1 4.03 1.57 -25.57
N LEU A 2 3.61 1.86 -24.34
CA LEU A 2 4.45 1.90 -23.14
C LEU A 2 3.86 0.97 -22.09
N LEU A 3 4.73 0.23 -21.41
CA LEU A 3 4.38 -0.59 -20.25
C LEU A 3 5.19 -0.12 -19.05
N ILE A 4 4.56 -0.13 -17.87
CA ILE A 4 5.21 0.16 -16.60
C ILE A 4 4.90 -0.95 -15.61
N THR A 5 5.85 -1.26 -14.73
CA THR A 5 5.64 -2.11 -13.57
C THR A 5 5.47 -1.23 -12.34
N VAL A 6 4.36 -1.38 -11.64
CA VAL A 6 4.00 -0.56 -10.48
C VAL A 6 3.38 -1.43 -9.39
N PRO A 7 3.50 -1.04 -8.11
CA PRO A 7 2.74 -1.68 -7.04
C PRO A 7 1.24 -1.58 -7.33
N ASP A 8 0.55 -2.71 -7.21
CA ASP A 8 -0.87 -2.81 -7.52
C ASP A 8 -1.74 -1.85 -6.66
N ILE A 9 -1.35 -1.65 -5.39
CA ILE A 9 -2.02 -0.76 -4.44
C ILE A 9 -2.12 0.71 -4.88
N THR A 10 -1.15 1.21 -5.63
CA THR A 10 -1.16 2.60 -6.14
C THR A 10 -1.89 2.71 -7.47
N MET A 11 -1.97 1.63 -8.24
CA MET A 11 -2.44 1.68 -9.62
C MET A 11 -3.92 1.33 -9.79
N ARG A 12 -4.53 0.52 -8.90
CA ARG A 12 -5.95 0.13 -9.03
C ARG A 12 -6.91 1.29 -9.27
N PRO A 13 -6.85 2.42 -8.53
CA PRO A 13 -7.75 3.55 -8.77
C PRO A 13 -7.50 4.21 -10.12
N ALA A 14 -6.22 4.40 -10.49
CA ALA A 14 -5.82 5.02 -11.74
C ALA A 14 -6.17 4.14 -12.95
N ALA A 15 -5.99 2.82 -12.85
CA ALA A 15 -6.36 1.88 -13.90
C ALA A 15 -7.85 1.95 -14.23
N THR A 16 -8.69 2.03 -13.20
CA THR A 16 -10.14 2.21 -13.37
C THR A 16 -10.46 3.58 -13.99
N ALA A 17 -9.87 4.66 -13.46
CA ALA A 17 -10.16 6.02 -13.91
C ALA A 17 -9.73 6.31 -15.36
N PHE A 18 -8.64 5.68 -15.81
CA PHE A 18 -8.06 5.91 -17.14
C PHE A 18 -8.26 4.76 -18.12
N GLY A 19 -9.03 3.72 -17.76
CA GLY A 19 -9.29 2.57 -18.62
C GLY A 19 -8.03 1.77 -18.99
N LEU A 20 -7.06 1.69 -18.07
CA LEU A 20 -5.79 1.02 -18.33
C LEU A 20 -5.93 -0.50 -18.16
N THR A 21 -5.20 -1.24 -18.99
CA THR A 21 -5.16 -2.71 -18.91
C THR A 21 -4.10 -3.14 -17.91
N ALA A 22 -4.51 -3.93 -16.91
CA ALA A 22 -3.59 -4.60 -15.99
C ALA A 22 -3.14 -5.95 -16.60
N LEU A 23 -1.84 -6.21 -16.58
CA LEU A 23 -1.25 -7.47 -17.03
C LEU A 23 -0.63 -8.19 -15.83
N ARG A 24 -0.71 -9.52 -15.79
CA ARG A 24 0.04 -10.32 -14.81
C ARG A 24 1.53 -10.19 -15.11
N LEU A 25 2.33 -10.01 -14.05
CA LEU A 25 3.78 -9.99 -14.19
C LEU A 25 4.30 -11.34 -14.73
N PRO A 26 5.28 -11.33 -15.65
CA PRO A 26 5.83 -12.55 -16.23
C PRO A 26 6.78 -13.30 -15.27
N ILE A 27 7.03 -12.74 -14.10
CA ILE A 27 7.88 -13.28 -13.04
C ILE A 27 7.18 -13.12 -11.70
N GLU A 28 7.43 -14.04 -10.78
CA GLU A 28 7.03 -13.88 -9.38
C GLU A 28 7.96 -12.87 -8.70
N LEU A 29 7.38 -11.87 -8.04
CA LEU A 29 8.12 -10.89 -7.24
C LEU A 29 7.83 -11.13 -5.77
N PRO A 30 8.81 -10.91 -4.88
CA PRO A 30 8.53 -10.91 -3.45
C PRO A 30 7.52 -9.80 -3.11
N PRO A 31 6.67 -9.98 -2.10
CA PRO A 31 5.80 -8.92 -1.60
C PRO A 31 6.62 -7.70 -1.20
N ALA A 32 6.12 -6.50 -1.50
CA ALA A 32 6.71 -5.25 -1.05
C ALA A 32 6.14 -4.88 0.33
N PRO A 33 6.88 -5.04 1.44
CA PRO A 33 6.34 -4.76 2.76
C PRO A 33 6.12 -3.26 2.96
N VAL A 34 4.99 -2.92 3.59
CA VAL A 34 4.71 -1.55 4.04
C VAL A 34 5.05 -1.45 5.53
N HIS A 35 5.91 -0.50 5.88
CA HIS A 35 6.33 -0.26 7.25
C HIS A 35 5.77 1.05 7.80
N LEU A 36 5.32 1.03 9.06
CA LEU A 36 5.02 2.23 9.85
C LEU A 36 6.17 2.47 10.82
N SER A 37 6.77 3.65 10.76
CA SER A 37 7.94 4.03 11.57
C SER A 37 7.66 5.31 12.35
N TRP A 38 8.14 5.36 13.59
CA TRP A 38 8.05 6.54 14.47
C TRP A 38 9.21 6.55 15.46
N HIS A 39 9.41 7.68 16.13
CA HIS A 39 10.43 7.80 17.18
C HIS A 39 9.91 7.26 18.52
N GLN A 40 10.74 6.51 19.26
CA GLN A 40 10.39 5.85 20.53
C GLN A 40 9.72 6.77 21.56
N ARG A 41 10.08 8.07 21.59
CA ARG A 41 9.45 9.09 22.45
C ARG A 41 7.92 9.17 22.35
N TYR A 42 7.33 8.65 21.29
CA TYR A 42 5.89 8.67 21.02
C TYR A 42 5.21 7.32 21.20
N ASP A 43 5.89 6.32 21.78
CA ASP A 43 5.31 4.98 21.96
C ASP A 43 4.00 5.02 22.75
N SER A 44 3.94 5.86 23.77
CA SER A 44 2.77 6.03 24.65
C SER A 44 1.97 7.29 24.38
N ASP A 45 2.28 8.06 23.32
CA ASP A 45 1.52 9.25 22.98
C ASP A 45 0.12 8.86 22.46
N PRO A 46 -0.99 9.34 23.08
CA PRO A 46 -2.34 8.93 22.68
C PRO A 46 -2.69 9.24 21.23
N ALA A 47 -2.22 10.37 20.69
CA ALA A 47 -2.49 10.74 19.30
C ALA A 47 -1.73 9.81 18.33
N HIS A 48 -0.48 9.47 18.64
CA HIS A 48 0.28 8.49 17.85
C HIS A 48 -0.29 7.08 17.96
N LEU A 49 -0.81 6.68 19.12
CA LEU A 49 -1.50 5.39 19.26
C LEU A 49 -2.72 5.32 18.33
N TRP A 50 -3.59 6.33 18.39
CA TRP A 50 -4.76 6.42 17.53
C TRP A 50 -4.40 6.42 16.04
N LEU A 51 -3.43 7.25 15.62
CA LEU A 51 -3.03 7.34 14.22
C LEU A 51 -2.42 6.03 13.70
N ARG A 52 -1.60 5.36 14.51
CA ARG A 52 -1.01 4.06 14.14
C ARG A 52 -2.08 3.00 13.98
N ASP A 53 -3.10 2.98 14.83
CA ASP A 53 -4.21 2.04 14.71
C ASP A 53 -5.06 2.30 13.46
N LEU A 54 -5.35 3.58 13.18
CA LEU A 54 -6.03 3.98 11.95
C LEU A 54 -5.25 3.57 10.70
N ALA A 55 -3.93 3.81 10.68
CA ALA A 55 -3.07 3.42 9.57
C ALA A 55 -3.04 1.90 9.38
N ARG A 56 -2.94 1.11 10.45
CA ARG A 56 -3.03 -0.36 10.38
C ARG A 56 -4.36 -0.82 9.81
N THR A 57 -5.46 -0.20 10.23
CA THR A 57 -6.81 -0.52 9.73
C THR A 57 -6.93 -0.21 8.24
N ALA A 58 -6.45 0.97 7.80
CA ALA A 58 -6.48 1.38 6.41
C ALA A 58 -5.61 0.49 5.49
N LEU A 59 -4.49 -0.03 6.00
CA LEU A 59 -3.59 -0.92 5.25
C LEU A 59 -4.11 -2.36 5.20
N ARG A 60 -4.72 -2.88 6.28
CA ARG A 60 -5.31 -4.24 6.32
C ARG A 60 -6.37 -4.47 5.24
N GLY A 61 -7.16 -3.45 4.91
CA GLY A 61 -8.17 -3.53 3.84
C GLY A 61 -7.59 -3.55 2.42
N ARG A 62 -6.26 -3.48 2.27
CA ARG A 62 -5.55 -3.35 0.99
C ARG A 62 -4.50 -4.44 0.75
N ASP A 63 -4.22 -5.26 1.76
CA ASP A 63 -3.25 -6.38 1.69
C ASP A 63 -3.86 -7.70 1.16
N GLY A 64 -5.15 -7.68 0.78
CA GLY A 64 -5.88 -8.82 0.22
C GLY A 64 -6.17 -8.67 -1.27
N GLY A 65 -5.14 -8.86 -2.10
CA GLY A 65 -5.22 -8.86 -3.55
C GLY A 65 -4.15 -9.75 -4.17
#